data_AF-W2VL73-F1
#
_entry.id   AF-W2VL73-F1
#
_cell.length_a   1.000
_cell.length_b   1.000
_cell.length_c   1.000
_cell.angle_alpha   90.00
_cell.angle_beta   90.00
_cell.angle_gamma   90.00
#
_symmetry.space_group_name_H-M   'P 1'
#
loop_
_entity.id
_entity.type
_entity.pdbx_description
1 polymer ?
#
loop_
_entity_poly.entity_id
_entity_poly.type
_entity_poly.pdbx_seq_one_letter_code
_entity_poly.pdbx_strand_id
1 'polypeptide(L)'
;MKKRVVIFGDSNTWGYDAATGGRFNEEIRWPMVAAKLLGNEYRILEEGLCGRTTCLDDPFNEGLSGLTYLLPCLQTHSPIDMLVIMLGTNDCKQRFSLTAANIALGMRRLVKKALEAEVWRDKPNILVIAPGPILKECELSDVSKNMGICSDKSYEIAKEYELIAKELGVGFFDSASCVTMNDIDFMHLTADSHKSLAKKVSEIIKNTLESKELKA
;
A
#
# COMPACT_ATOMS: atom_id res chain seq x y z
N MET A 1 -20.26 1.79 16.80
CA MET A 1 -19.91 2.38 15.47
C MET A 1 -18.72 1.59 14.93
N LYS A 2 -18.70 1.22 13.64
CA LYS A 2 -17.60 0.41 13.08
C LYS A 2 -16.28 1.18 13.08
N LYS A 3 -15.16 0.50 13.37
CA LYS A 3 -13.79 1.04 13.21
C LYS A 3 -13.49 1.22 11.72
N ARG A 4 -13.16 2.43 11.28
CA ARG A 4 -12.93 2.76 9.86
C ARG A 4 -11.45 2.67 9.53
N VAL A 5 -11.11 1.79 8.59
CA VAL A 5 -9.74 1.58 8.12
C VAL A 5 -9.65 1.94 6.64
N VAL A 6 -8.82 2.92 6.32
CA VAL A 6 -8.52 3.29 4.93
C VAL A 6 -7.32 2.48 4.48
N ILE A 7 -7.48 1.72 3.39
CA ILE A 7 -6.40 0.99 2.74
C ILE A 7 -6.03 1.72 1.46
N PHE A 8 -4.93 2.46 1.52
CA PHE A 8 -4.45 3.36 0.47
C PHE A 8 -3.31 2.71 -0.29
N GLY A 9 -3.47 2.50 -1.59
CA GLY A 9 -2.40 1.90 -2.39
C GLY A 9 -2.56 2.06 -3.88
N ASP A 10 -1.84 1.23 -4.64
CA ASP A 10 -1.81 1.25 -6.09
C ASP A 10 -2.61 0.10 -6.72
N SER A 11 -2.15 -0.45 -7.85
CA SER A 11 -2.76 -1.57 -8.56
C SER A 11 -2.83 -2.84 -7.72
N ASN A 12 -1.85 -3.10 -6.84
CA ASN A 12 -1.87 -4.26 -5.95
C ASN A 12 -2.93 -4.11 -4.84
N THR A 13 -3.32 -2.88 -4.50
CA THR A 13 -4.49 -2.62 -3.63
C THR A 13 -5.80 -2.62 -4.41
N TRP A 14 -5.80 -2.07 -5.63
CA TRP A 14 -6.96 -2.09 -6.52
C TRP A 14 -7.31 -3.51 -6.98
N GLY A 15 -6.36 -4.44 -6.93
CA GLY A 15 -6.53 -5.84 -7.32
C GLY A 15 -6.44 -6.05 -8.82
N TYR A 16 -5.35 -5.57 -9.43
CA TYR A 16 -5.07 -5.79 -10.84
C TYR A 16 -4.84 -7.28 -11.15
N ASP A 17 -5.56 -7.79 -12.13
CA ASP A 17 -5.42 -9.16 -12.62
C ASP A 17 -4.60 -9.16 -13.92
N ALA A 18 -3.34 -9.58 -13.84
CA ALA A 18 -2.43 -9.62 -14.98
C ALA A 18 -2.88 -10.57 -16.10
N ALA A 19 -3.70 -11.59 -15.81
CA ALA A 19 -4.17 -12.53 -16.82
C ALA A 19 -5.26 -11.92 -17.72
N THR A 20 -6.09 -11.03 -17.16
CA THR A 20 -7.19 -10.39 -17.89
C THR A 20 -6.92 -8.94 -18.25
N GLY A 21 -5.91 -8.31 -17.64
CA GLY A 21 -5.72 -6.86 -17.64
C GLY A 21 -6.82 -6.11 -16.88
N GLY A 22 -7.66 -6.85 -16.14
CA GLY A 22 -8.84 -6.36 -15.46
C GLY A 22 -8.66 -6.28 -13.95
N ARG A 23 -9.78 -6.35 -13.23
CA ARG A 23 -9.83 -6.28 -11.77
C ARG A 23 -10.28 -7.61 -11.20
N PHE A 24 -9.54 -8.14 -10.24
CA PHE A 24 -10.02 -9.24 -9.40
C PHE A 24 -11.33 -8.88 -8.71
N ASN A 25 -12.18 -9.87 -8.47
CA ASN A 25 -13.42 -9.68 -7.72
C ASN A 25 -13.17 -9.54 -6.20
N GLU A 26 -14.21 -9.21 -5.44
CA GLU A 26 -14.13 -8.98 -4.00
C GLU A 26 -13.84 -10.24 -3.15
N GLU A 27 -13.89 -11.43 -3.73
CA GLU A 27 -13.46 -12.68 -3.07
C GLU A 27 -11.94 -12.83 -3.07
N ILE A 28 -11.26 -12.10 -3.95
CA ILE A 28 -9.81 -12.19 -4.14
C ILE A 28 -9.12 -10.97 -3.58
N ARG A 29 -9.59 -9.75 -3.92
CA ARG A 29 -8.87 -8.51 -3.59
C ARG A 29 -8.61 -8.40 -2.08
N TRP A 30 -7.34 -8.24 -1.73
CA TRP A 30 -6.88 -8.30 -0.34
C TRP A 30 -7.61 -7.33 0.61
N PRO A 31 -8.00 -6.09 0.22
CA PRO A 31 -8.77 -5.22 1.11
C PRO A 31 -10.15 -5.79 1.45
N MET A 32 -10.81 -6.42 0.46
CA MET A 32 -12.14 -7.01 0.61
C MET A 32 -12.10 -8.33 1.39
N VAL A 33 -11.07 -9.15 1.15
CA VAL A 33 -10.81 -10.34 1.98
C VAL A 33 -10.51 -9.93 3.42
N ALA A 34 -9.71 -8.88 3.63
CA ALA A 34 -9.43 -8.35 4.97
C ALA A 34 -10.71 -7.87 5.67
N ALA A 35 -11.63 -7.23 4.93
CA ALA A 35 -12.94 -6.82 5.44
C ALA A 35 -13.77 -8.01 5.93
N LYS A 36 -13.78 -9.12 5.18
CA LYS A 36 -14.48 -10.35 5.57
C LYS A 36 -13.86 -10.98 6.83
N LEU A 37 -12.53 -11.03 6.90
CA LEU A 37 -11.81 -11.59 8.05
C LEU A 37 -11.99 -10.77 9.34
N LEU A 38 -12.01 -9.44 9.23
CA LEU A 38 -12.21 -8.53 10.35
C LEU A 38 -13.69 -8.47 10.80
N GLY A 39 -14.62 -8.78 9.91
CA GLY A 39 -16.04 -8.88 10.22
C GLY A 39 -16.72 -7.53 10.49
N ASN A 40 -17.88 -7.59 11.15
CA ASN A 40 -18.82 -6.46 11.23
C ASN A 40 -18.37 -5.30 12.13
N GLU A 41 -17.32 -5.47 12.93
CA GLU A 41 -16.77 -4.42 13.78
C GLU A 41 -15.96 -3.39 13.01
N TYR A 42 -15.51 -3.74 11.79
CA TYR A 42 -14.67 -2.91 10.95
C TYR A 42 -15.38 -2.48 9.67
N ARG A 43 -15.05 -1.30 9.18
CA ARG A 43 -15.39 -0.81 7.85
C ARG A 43 -14.10 -0.53 7.10
N ILE A 44 -13.78 -1.42 6.17
CA ILE A 44 -12.65 -1.25 5.26
C ILE A 44 -13.06 -0.34 4.09
N LEU A 45 -12.17 0.60 3.76
CA LEU A 45 -12.33 1.55 2.68
C LEU A 45 -11.17 1.31 1.70
N GLU A 46 -11.50 0.69 0.56
CA GLU A 46 -10.54 0.29 -0.48
C GLU A 46 -10.21 1.50 -1.37
N GLU A 47 -9.03 2.09 -1.19
CA GLU A 47 -8.53 3.24 -1.94
C GLU A 47 -7.28 2.84 -2.75
N GLY A 48 -7.45 1.83 -3.63
CA GLY A 48 -6.43 1.41 -4.59
C GLY A 48 -6.57 2.14 -5.93
N LEU A 49 -5.47 2.66 -6.47
CA LEU A 49 -5.44 3.32 -7.79
C LEU A 49 -4.24 2.85 -8.61
N CYS A 50 -4.50 2.14 -9.71
CA CYS A 50 -3.45 1.68 -10.61
C CYS A 50 -2.52 2.83 -11.03
N GLY A 51 -1.21 2.59 -10.94
CA GLY A 51 -0.20 3.58 -11.29
C GLY A 51 0.17 4.58 -10.20
N ARG A 52 -0.58 4.64 -9.08
CA ARG A 52 -0.33 5.60 -7.99
C ARG A 52 1.10 5.50 -7.47
N THR A 53 1.74 6.66 -7.35
CA THR A 53 3.08 6.83 -6.77
C THR A 53 2.96 7.32 -5.33
N THR A 54 4.08 7.35 -4.59
CA THR A 54 4.09 7.96 -3.26
C THR A 54 3.81 9.47 -3.33
N CYS A 55 4.62 10.22 -4.07
CA CYS A 55 4.52 11.68 -4.12
C CYS A 55 4.88 12.30 -5.48
N LEU A 56 4.93 11.50 -6.54
CA LEU A 56 5.36 11.95 -7.86
C LEU A 56 4.15 12.18 -8.77
N ASP A 57 4.15 13.30 -9.47
CA ASP A 57 3.26 13.49 -10.60
C ASP A 57 3.81 12.69 -11.78
N ASP A 58 2.95 11.86 -12.39
CA ASP A 58 3.32 11.11 -13.59
C ASP A 58 3.08 12.02 -14.81
N PRO A 59 4.11 12.31 -15.63
CA PRO A 59 3.97 13.27 -16.73
C PRO A 59 3.03 12.81 -17.83
N PHE A 60 2.62 11.53 -17.83
CA PHE A 60 1.73 10.96 -18.84
C PHE A 60 0.33 10.67 -18.28
N ASN A 61 0.16 10.62 -16.95
CA ASN A 61 -1.09 10.22 -16.31
C ASN A 61 -1.38 11.11 -15.10
N GLU A 62 -2.36 11.98 -15.23
CA GLU A 62 -2.74 12.90 -14.17
C GLU A 62 -3.34 12.18 -12.95
N GLY A 63 -3.21 12.78 -11.76
CA GLY A 63 -3.87 12.30 -10.54
C GLY A 63 -3.19 11.10 -9.86
N LEU A 64 -2.02 10.65 -10.33
CA LEU A 64 -1.32 9.50 -9.75
C LEU A 64 -0.47 9.82 -8.50
N SER A 65 -0.27 11.09 -8.16
CA SER A 65 0.45 11.47 -6.93
C SER A 65 -0.39 11.16 -5.69
N GLY A 66 0.01 10.11 -4.96
CA GLY A 66 -0.63 9.76 -3.69
C GLY A 66 -0.64 10.93 -2.72
N LEU A 67 0.43 11.73 -2.70
CA LEU A 67 0.55 12.88 -1.81
C LEU A 67 -0.51 13.94 -2.09
N THR A 68 -0.81 14.23 -3.36
CA THR A 68 -1.82 15.23 -3.74
C THR A 68 -3.22 14.76 -3.32
N TYR A 69 -3.53 13.47 -3.51
CA TYR A 69 -4.85 12.90 -3.25
C TYR A 69 -5.12 12.52 -1.78
N LEU A 70 -4.08 12.22 -0.99
CA LEU A 70 -4.24 11.63 0.35
C LEU A 70 -5.16 12.43 1.27
N LEU A 71 -4.97 13.75 1.41
CA LEU A 71 -5.77 14.54 2.36
C LEU A 71 -7.27 14.57 1.99
N PRO A 72 -7.67 14.92 0.75
CA PRO A 72 -9.08 14.80 0.32
C PRO A 72 -9.68 13.41 0.55
N CYS A 73 -8.92 12.35 0.29
CA CYS A 73 -9.33 10.97 0.54
C CYS A 73 -9.61 10.72 2.03
N LEU A 74 -8.67 11.09 2.92
CA LEU A 74 -8.86 10.91 4.36
C LEU A 74 -10.02 11.75 4.90
N GLN A 75 -10.20 12.97 4.42
CA GLN A 75 -11.31 13.85 4.79
C GLN A 75 -12.67 13.27 4.38
N THR A 76 -12.78 12.72 3.17
CA THR A 76 -13.99 12.03 2.68
C THR A 76 -14.39 10.87 3.58
N HIS A 77 -13.39 10.20 4.16
CA HIS A 77 -13.58 9.03 5.01
C HIS A 77 -13.58 9.31 6.51
N SER A 78 -13.39 10.57 6.92
CA SER A 78 -13.35 10.99 8.32
C SER A 78 -14.68 10.70 9.05
N PRO A 79 -14.66 10.42 10.38
CA PRO A 79 -13.46 10.14 11.19
C PRO A 79 -12.93 8.72 10.94
N ILE A 80 -11.61 8.55 10.84
CA ILE A 80 -10.95 7.26 10.63
C ILE A 80 -10.23 6.76 11.89
N ASP A 81 -10.05 5.44 11.98
CA ASP A 81 -9.41 4.77 13.10
C ASP A 81 -8.00 4.26 12.73
N MET A 82 -7.76 3.93 11.46
CA MET A 82 -6.44 3.50 10.94
C MET A 82 -6.27 3.82 9.46
N LEU A 83 -5.03 4.12 9.06
CA LEU A 83 -4.58 4.20 7.68
C LEU A 83 -3.54 3.11 7.41
N VAL A 84 -3.75 2.32 6.37
CA VAL A 84 -2.77 1.36 5.85
C VAL A 84 -2.30 1.86 4.49
N ILE A 85 -1.00 2.01 4.29
CA ILE A 85 -0.40 2.51 3.05
C ILE A 85 0.49 1.44 2.43
N MET A 86 0.20 1.03 1.21
CA MET A 86 1.07 0.16 0.41
C MET A 86 1.32 0.80 -0.96
N LEU A 87 2.45 1.47 -1.09
CA LEU A 87 2.90 2.20 -2.30
C LEU A 87 4.42 2.06 -2.44
N GLY A 88 4.94 2.46 -3.61
CA GLY A 88 6.38 2.46 -3.92
C GLY A 88 6.73 1.66 -5.18
N THR A 89 5.87 0.74 -5.62
CA THR A 89 6.06 -0.04 -6.85
C THR A 89 6.15 0.87 -8.06
N ASN A 90 5.23 1.84 -8.21
CA ASN A 90 5.24 2.76 -9.35
C ASN A 90 6.39 3.79 -9.28
N ASP A 91 6.85 4.15 -8.09
CA ASP A 91 8.03 5.02 -7.94
C ASP A 91 9.30 4.35 -8.51
N CYS A 92 9.28 3.02 -8.69
CA CYS A 92 10.38 2.30 -9.31
C CYS A 92 10.51 2.51 -10.83
N LYS A 93 9.46 3.03 -11.50
CA LYS A 93 9.47 3.31 -12.95
C LYS A 93 10.73 4.07 -13.33
N GLN A 94 11.46 3.58 -14.34
CA GLN A 94 12.75 4.12 -14.76
C GLN A 94 12.70 5.61 -15.07
N ARG A 95 11.58 6.10 -15.62
CA ARG A 95 11.37 7.53 -15.91
C ARG A 95 11.52 8.46 -14.71
N PHE A 96 11.26 7.98 -13.49
CA PHE A 96 11.41 8.78 -12.28
C PHE A 96 12.84 8.78 -11.73
N SER A 97 13.69 7.84 -12.16
CA SER A 97 15.12 7.79 -11.82
C SER A 97 15.42 7.89 -10.31
N LEU A 98 14.53 7.35 -9.47
CA LEU A 98 14.70 7.36 -8.02
C LEU A 98 15.53 6.17 -7.52
N THR A 99 16.26 6.39 -6.43
CA THR A 99 16.80 5.32 -5.56
C THR A 99 15.73 4.87 -4.55
N ALA A 100 15.89 3.70 -3.93
CA ALA A 100 14.99 3.25 -2.86
C ALA A 100 14.89 4.25 -1.70
N ALA A 101 16.01 4.89 -1.34
CA ALA A 101 16.04 5.96 -0.34
C ALA A 101 15.16 7.16 -0.75
N ASN A 102 15.16 7.55 -2.03
CA ASN A 102 14.27 8.62 -2.50
C ASN A 102 12.80 8.21 -2.48
N ILE A 103 12.48 6.95 -2.80
CA ILE A 103 11.12 6.41 -2.70
C ILE A 103 10.64 6.46 -1.23
N ALA A 104 11.53 6.17 -0.27
CA ALA A 104 11.23 6.28 1.16
C ALA A 104 10.99 7.73 1.62
N LEU A 105 11.65 8.73 1.02
CA LEU A 105 11.32 10.13 1.27
C LEU A 105 9.88 10.47 0.82
N GLY A 106 9.41 9.88 -0.28
CA GLY A 106 8.02 10.01 -0.72
C GLY A 106 7.03 9.41 0.27
N MET A 107 7.32 8.20 0.77
CA MET A 107 6.53 7.58 1.85
C MET A 107 6.55 8.42 3.14
N ARG A 108 7.70 8.98 3.52
CA ARG A 108 7.84 9.89 4.67
C ARG A 108 6.90 11.10 4.53
N ARG A 109 6.77 11.67 3.33
CA ARG A 109 5.84 12.80 3.07
C ARG A 109 4.37 12.37 3.25
N LEU A 110 3.99 11.17 2.78
CA LEU A 110 2.64 10.64 2.98
C LEU A 110 2.32 10.44 4.46
N VAL A 111 3.21 9.78 5.20
CA VAL A 111 3.02 9.50 6.63
C VAL A 111 2.92 10.80 7.41
N LYS A 112 3.82 11.78 7.19
CA LYS A 112 3.74 13.09 7.85
C LYS A 112 2.42 13.81 7.57
N LYS A 113 2.00 13.86 6.29
CA LYS A 113 0.70 14.45 5.92
C LYS A 113 -0.47 13.77 6.64
N ALA A 114 -0.45 12.45 6.79
CA ALA A 114 -1.50 11.72 7.51
C ALA A 114 -1.46 11.95 9.04
N LEU A 115 -0.27 12.02 9.64
CA LEU A 115 -0.10 12.31 11.06
C LEU A 115 -0.65 13.69 11.44
N GLU A 116 -0.46 14.68 10.57
CA GLU A 116 -0.89 16.07 10.78
C GLU A 116 -2.38 16.30 10.42
N ALA A 117 -3.05 15.33 9.80
CA ALA A 117 -4.42 15.50 9.34
C ALA A 117 -5.45 15.40 10.48
N GLU A 118 -6.36 16.37 10.55
CA GLU A 118 -7.49 16.39 11.50
C GLU A 118 -8.65 15.48 11.03
N VAL A 119 -8.36 14.20 10.84
CA VAL A 119 -9.31 13.18 10.32
C VAL A 119 -9.51 12.00 11.27
N TRP A 120 -8.70 11.93 12.33
CA TRP A 120 -8.66 10.79 13.24
C TRP A 120 -9.79 10.88 14.26
N ARG A 121 -10.41 9.73 14.56
CA ARG A 121 -11.43 9.66 15.62
C ARG A 121 -10.84 9.93 17.01
N ASP A 122 -9.65 9.40 17.26
CA ASP A 122 -8.94 9.48 18.56
C ASP A 122 -7.51 9.95 18.32
N LYS A 123 -6.69 9.09 17.72
CA LYS A 123 -5.29 9.39 17.40
C LYS A 123 -4.87 8.75 16.08
N PRO A 124 -3.79 9.24 15.45
CA PRO A 124 -3.20 8.58 14.29
C PRO A 124 -2.77 7.14 14.59
N ASN A 125 -3.28 6.19 13.79
CA ASN A 125 -2.74 4.84 13.70
C ASN A 125 -2.44 4.56 12.23
N ILE A 126 -1.16 4.45 11.89
CA ILE A 126 -0.68 4.28 10.52
C ILE A 126 0.15 3.01 10.43
N LEU A 127 -0.10 2.21 9.39
CA LEU A 127 0.72 1.07 9.00
C LEU A 127 1.30 1.34 7.61
N VAL A 128 2.62 1.40 7.51
CA VAL A 128 3.35 1.40 6.25
C VAL A 128 3.63 -0.04 5.86
N ILE A 129 3.24 -0.42 4.65
CA ILE A 129 3.55 -1.73 4.06
C ILE A 129 4.55 -1.51 2.92
N ALA A 130 5.71 -2.16 3.02
CA ALA A 130 6.59 -2.28 1.86
C ALA A 130 5.96 -3.29 0.88
N PRO A 131 5.73 -2.90 -0.39
CA PRO A 131 5.21 -3.83 -1.39
C PRO A 131 6.24 -4.94 -1.64
N GLY A 132 5.78 -6.13 -2.03
CA GLY A 132 6.67 -7.17 -2.49
C GLY A 132 7.51 -6.70 -3.68
N PRO A 133 8.77 -7.17 -3.81
CA PRO A 133 9.67 -6.68 -4.84
C PRO A 133 9.17 -7.04 -6.24
N ILE A 134 9.50 -6.18 -7.20
CA ILE A 134 9.30 -6.42 -8.62
C ILE A 134 10.39 -7.40 -9.06
N LEU A 135 10.03 -8.59 -9.56
CA LEU A 135 11.03 -9.58 -9.96
C LEU A 135 11.74 -9.13 -11.25
N LYS A 136 12.97 -9.63 -11.46
CA LYS A 136 13.86 -9.14 -12.53
C LYS A 136 13.25 -9.33 -13.92
N GLU A 137 12.49 -10.40 -14.09
CA GLU A 137 11.79 -10.78 -15.31
C GLU A 137 10.73 -9.75 -15.75
N CYS A 138 10.26 -8.88 -14.84
CA CYS A 138 9.41 -7.73 -15.19
C CYS A 138 10.06 -6.87 -16.28
N GLU A 139 11.39 -6.68 -16.22
CA GLU A 139 12.16 -5.87 -17.16
C GLU A 139 12.22 -6.49 -18.57
N LEU A 140 11.83 -7.76 -18.72
CA LEU A 140 11.73 -8.49 -19.99
C LEU A 140 10.28 -8.69 -20.47
N SER A 141 9.30 -8.40 -19.61
CA SER A 141 7.87 -8.53 -19.92
C SER A 141 7.33 -7.33 -20.71
N ASP A 142 6.08 -7.40 -21.17
CA ASP A 142 5.43 -6.28 -21.86
C ASP A 142 5.32 -5.01 -21.01
N VAL A 143 5.21 -5.14 -19.69
CA VAL A 143 5.10 -3.97 -18.80
C VAL A 143 6.41 -3.18 -18.70
N SER A 144 7.54 -3.78 -19.10
CA SER A 144 8.85 -3.10 -19.18
C SER A 144 8.83 -1.85 -20.07
N LYS A 145 7.96 -1.80 -21.09
CA LYS A 145 7.76 -0.60 -21.93
C LYS A 145 7.38 0.63 -21.11
N ASN A 146 6.67 0.43 -20.00
CA ASN A 146 6.27 1.48 -19.06
C ASN A 146 7.16 1.53 -17.82
N MET A 147 7.59 0.38 -17.30
CA MET A 147 8.36 0.30 -16.05
C MET A 147 9.85 0.56 -16.24
N GLY A 148 10.42 0.15 -17.38
CA GLY A 148 11.86 0.17 -17.64
C GLY A 148 12.65 -0.70 -16.65
N ILE A 149 13.91 -0.35 -16.44
CA ILE A 149 14.79 -0.97 -15.42
C ILE A 149 14.33 -0.48 -14.05
N CYS A 150 13.68 -1.37 -13.30
CA CYS A 150 12.91 -1.03 -12.09
C CYS A 150 13.07 -2.04 -10.96
N SER A 151 13.57 -3.24 -11.22
CA SER A 151 13.53 -4.36 -10.27
C SER A 151 14.47 -4.15 -9.09
N ASP A 152 15.75 -3.85 -9.35
CA ASP A 152 16.82 -3.88 -8.33
C ASP A 152 16.50 -2.96 -7.13
N LYS A 153 16.05 -1.72 -7.40
CA LYS A 153 15.68 -0.77 -6.34
C LYS A 153 14.46 -1.20 -5.52
N SER A 154 13.57 -2.01 -6.08
CA SER A 154 12.36 -2.46 -5.38
C SER A 154 12.69 -3.39 -4.21
N TYR A 155 13.79 -4.15 -4.29
CA TYR A 155 14.28 -5.02 -3.21
C TYR A 155 14.83 -4.23 -2.01
N GLU A 156 15.19 -2.97 -2.20
CA GLU A 156 15.77 -2.12 -1.14
C GLU A 156 14.71 -1.30 -0.40
N ILE A 157 13.49 -1.17 -0.93
CA ILE A 157 12.42 -0.33 -0.37
C ILE A 157 12.07 -0.72 1.06
N ALA A 158 11.98 -2.02 1.35
CA ALA A 158 11.55 -2.51 2.66
C ALA A 158 12.45 -1.99 3.79
N LYS A 159 13.77 -2.06 3.60
CA LYS A 159 14.77 -1.56 4.56
C LYS A 159 14.60 -0.06 4.78
N GLU A 160 14.44 0.72 3.71
CA GLU A 160 14.32 2.17 3.81
C GLU A 160 12.98 2.58 4.45
N TYR A 161 11.89 1.85 4.20
CA TYR A 161 10.58 2.09 4.80
C TYR A 161 10.58 1.76 6.29
N GLU A 162 11.27 0.70 6.73
CA GLU A 162 11.41 0.37 8.15
C GLU A 162 12.08 1.52 8.93
N LEU A 163 13.14 2.10 8.36
CA LEU A 163 13.83 3.25 8.97
C LEU A 163 12.90 4.46 9.12
N ILE A 164 12.12 4.79 8.09
CA ILE A 164 11.14 5.89 8.14
C ILE A 164 10.02 5.61 9.13
N ALA A 165 9.49 4.39 9.15
CA ALA A 165 8.42 4.01 10.07
C ALA A 165 8.88 4.12 11.53
N LYS A 166 10.11 3.69 11.81
CA LYS A 166 10.75 3.84 13.13
C LYS A 166 10.98 5.30 13.50
N GLU A 167 11.49 6.12 12.57
CA GLU A 167 11.69 7.57 12.78
C GLU A 167 10.38 8.27 13.15
N LEU A 168 9.29 7.93 12.47
CA LEU A 168 7.98 8.58 12.63
C LEU A 168 7.09 7.92 13.69
N GLY A 169 7.52 6.81 14.30
CA GLY A 169 6.77 6.09 15.33
C GLY A 169 5.48 5.43 14.82
N VAL A 170 5.47 4.95 13.58
CA VAL A 170 4.31 4.27 12.95
C VAL A 170 4.59 2.78 12.73
N GLY A 171 3.54 2.00 12.45
CA GLY A 171 3.68 0.58 12.17
C GLY A 171 4.37 0.31 10.83
N PHE A 172 5.12 -0.78 10.75
CA PHE A 172 5.76 -1.26 9.52
C PHE A 172 5.46 -2.75 9.30
N PHE A 173 5.30 -3.14 8.03
CA PHE A 173 5.21 -4.52 7.62
C PHE A 173 5.86 -4.73 6.24
N ASP A 174 6.75 -5.70 6.12
CA ASP A 174 7.28 -6.15 4.83
C ASP A 174 6.40 -7.27 4.26
N SER A 175 5.66 -6.95 3.20
CA SER A 175 4.75 -7.92 2.57
C SER A 175 5.47 -9.06 1.86
N ALA A 176 6.75 -8.89 1.47
CA ALA A 176 7.55 -9.92 0.79
C ALA A 176 7.61 -11.24 1.58
N SER A 177 7.45 -11.16 2.91
CA SER A 177 7.36 -12.33 3.80
C SER A 177 6.16 -13.25 3.56
N CYS A 178 5.13 -12.80 2.82
CA CYS A 178 3.89 -13.56 2.64
C CYS A 178 3.26 -13.47 1.25
N VAL A 179 3.90 -12.79 0.29
CA VAL A 179 3.37 -12.59 -1.06
C VAL A 179 4.30 -13.11 -2.14
N THR A 180 3.73 -13.37 -3.30
CA THR A 180 4.42 -13.80 -4.52
C THR A 180 3.85 -13.01 -5.70
N MET A 181 4.72 -12.56 -6.59
CA MET A 181 4.30 -11.91 -7.84
C MET A 181 3.85 -12.97 -8.86
N ASN A 182 2.92 -12.61 -9.74
CA ASN A 182 2.54 -13.46 -10.87
C ASN A 182 3.70 -13.61 -11.87
N ASP A 183 3.59 -14.60 -12.76
CA ASP A 183 4.59 -14.94 -13.79
C ASP A 183 4.29 -14.34 -15.18
N ILE A 184 3.34 -13.40 -15.27
CA ILE A 184 2.95 -12.68 -16.50
C ILE A 184 3.72 -11.36 -16.58
N ASP A 185 3.63 -10.54 -15.53
CA ASP A 185 4.31 -9.24 -15.45
C ASP A 185 5.29 -9.13 -14.28
N PHE A 186 5.37 -10.14 -13.41
CA PHE A 186 6.36 -10.22 -12.34
C PHE A 186 6.33 -9.04 -11.36
N MET A 187 5.20 -8.31 -11.32
CA MET A 187 5.01 -7.09 -10.53
C MET A 187 3.70 -7.11 -9.74
N HIS A 188 2.63 -7.69 -10.28
CA HIS A 188 1.34 -7.77 -9.58
C HIS A 188 1.20 -9.05 -8.77
N LEU A 189 0.44 -8.98 -7.68
CA LEU A 189 0.19 -10.11 -6.79
C LEU A 189 -0.59 -11.24 -7.46
N THR A 190 -0.29 -12.48 -7.08
CA THR A 190 -1.16 -13.63 -7.40
C THR A 190 -2.47 -13.55 -6.58
N ALA A 191 -3.52 -14.25 -7.05
CA ALA A 191 -4.79 -14.34 -6.33
C ALA A 191 -4.63 -14.92 -4.90
N ASP A 192 -3.72 -15.86 -4.70
CA ASP A 192 -3.44 -16.42 -3.37
C ASP A 192 -2.60 -15.46 -2.51
N SER A 193 -1.70 -14.68 -3.12
CA SER A 193 -0.97 -13.63 -2.41
C SER A 193 -1.88 -12.54 -1.88
N HIS A 194 -2.95 -12.21 -2.58
CA HIS A 194 -3.98 -11.32 -2.04
C HIS A 194 -4.61 -11.88 -0.75
N LYS A 195 -4.91 -13.20 -0.69
CA LYS A 195 -5.46 -13.83 0.52
C LYS A 195 -4.44 -13.88 1.65
N SER A 196 -3.19 -14.22 1.36
CA SER A 196 -2.09 -14.24 2.34
C SER A 196 -1.83 -12.86 2.93
N LEU A 197 -1.78 -11.82 2.08
CA LEU A 197 -1.64 -10.44 2.51
C LEU A 197 -2.82 -10.00 3.37
N ALA A 198 -4.06 -10.30 2.92
CA ALA A 198 -5.26 -9.98 3.69
C ALA A 198 -5.23 -10.58 5.09
N LYS A 199 -4.86 -11.86 5.21
CA LYS A 199 -4.74 -12.53 6.51
C LYS A 199 -3.75 -11.82 7.43
N LYS A 200 -2.55 -11.52 6.94
CA LYS A 200 -1.51 -10.84 7.73
C LYS A 200 -1.89 -9.43 8.11
N VAL A 201 -2.44 -8.65 7.19
CA VAL A 201 -2.85 -7.28 7.48
C VAL A 201 -4.06 -7.23 8.42
N SER A 202 -5.02 -8.16 8.31
CA SER A 202 -6.13 -8.28 9.27
C SER A 202 -5.64 -8.60 10.68
N GLU A 203 -4.67 -9.51 10.85
CA GLU A 203 -4.03 -9.80 12.14
C GLU A 203 -3.41 -8.52 12.74
N ILE A 204 -2.66 -7.75 11.94
CA ILE A 204 -2.03 -6.50 12.38
C ILE A 204 -3.10 -5.45 12.77
N ILE A 205 -4.10 -5.21 11.91
CA ILE A 205 -5.17 -4.24 12.17
C ILE A 205 -5.88 -4.57 13.49
N LYS A 206 -6.25 -5.85 13.67
CA LYS A 206 -6.93 -6.32 14.87
C LYS A 206 -6.09 -6.06 16.11
N ASN A 207 -4.84 -6.50 16.10
CA ASN A 207 -3.91 -6.28 17.20
C ASN A 207 -3.73 -4.79 17.49
N THR A 208 -3.47 -3.95 16.49
CA THR A 208 -3.25 -2.51 16.69
C THR A 208 -4.47 -1.80 17.28
N LEU A 209 -5.68 -2.11 16.81
CA LEU A 209 -6.90 -1.41 17.22
C LEU A 209 -7.63 -2.03 18.41
N GLU A 210 -7.25 -3.24 18.85
CA GLU A 210 -7.80 -3.90 20.03
C GLU A 210 -6.85 -3.90 21.23
N SER A 211 -5.56 -3.57 21.06
CA SER A 211 -4.56 -3.54 22.15
C SER A 211 -4.78 -2.44 23.21
N LYS A 212 -6.00 -1.93 23.40
CA LYS A 212 -6.36 -1.07 24.54
C LYS A 212 -7.02 -1.90 25.65
N GLU A 213 -6.20 -2.60 26.44
CA GLU A 213 -6.58 -2.94 27.82
C GLU A 213 -5.42 -3.18 28.82
N LEU A 214 -4.15 -2.87 28.48
CA LEU A 214 -3.04 -2.93 29.46
C LEU A 214 -2.11 -1.73 29.30
N LYS A 215 -2.60 -0.55 29.68
CA LYS A 215 -1.76 0.50 30.25
C LYS A 215 -2.46 1.01 31.50
N ALA A 216 -2.22 0.28 32.60
CA ALA A 216 -2.39 0.77 33.96
C ALA A 216 -1.39 1.91 34.22
#